data_AF-A0A0G1MUY5-F1
#
_entry.id   AF-A0A0G1MUY5-F1
#
_cell.length_a   1.000
_cell.length_b   1.000
_cell.length_c   1.000
_cell.angle_alpha   90.00
_cell.angle_beta   90.00
_cell.angle_gamma   90.00
#
_symmetry.space_group_name_H-M   'P 1'
#
loop_
_entity.id
_entity.type
_entity.pdbx_description
1 polymer ?
#
loop_
_entity_poly.entity_id
_entity_poly.type
_entity_poly.pdbx_seq_one_letter_code
_entity_poly.pdbx_strand_id
1 'polypeptide(L)'
;MGSKLTKVQITLLELLAAYRDIDDALASYRPLYPSLKYEPTYFIEKGRRRAKKEQAQLRKHIDYLKSRHYIETKKEGEERLVRLTTKAKYEILRLQFALHMQAQRKRAWDRKWRLILFDVPEIQKKYRDFLRKLMRVNGFRMWQLSVWVSPYNPEPHLSNLFQYLGIEKYYELIEADCKKCSPRLLRKFAEVNRM
;
A
#
# COMPACT_ATOMS: atom_id res chain seq x y z
N MET A 1 6.28 15.91 -6.29
CA MET A 1 5.60 15.48 -7.52
C MET A 1 4.99 14.10 -7.29
N GLY A 2 3.67 14.01 -7.23
CA GLY A 2 2.99 12.71 -7.22
C GLY A 2 3.01 12.17 -8.64
N SER A 3 3.88 11.20 -8.92
CA SER A 3 3.88 10.49 -10.20
C SER A 3 2.52 9.87 -10.45
N LYS A 4 1.99 10.00 -11.67
CA LYS A 4 0.76 9.29 -12.08
C LYS A 4 0.93 7.79 -11.79
N LEU A 5 -0.09 7.19 -11.18
CA LEU A 5 -0.10 5.75 -10.94
C LEU A 5 -0.06 5.00 -12.27
N THR A 6 0.73 3.93 -12.33
CA THR A 6 0.77 3.04 -13.49
C THR A 6 -0.52 2.23 -13.59
N LYS A 7 -0.84 1.70 -14.78
CA LYS A 7 -2.02 0.83 -14.99
C LYS A 7 -2.05 -0.35 -14.03
N VAL A 8 -0.90 -0.96 -13.72
CA VAL A 8 -0.79 -2.04 -12.74
C VAL A 8 -1.20 -1.58 -11.34
N GLN A 9 -0.68 -0.43 -10.89
CA GLN A 9 -1.00 0.11 -9.57
C GLN A 9 -2.48 0.46 -9.44
N ILE A 10 -3.07 1.06 -10.48
CA ILE A 10 -4.50 1.34 -10.54
C ILE A 10 -5.30 0.04 -10.42
N THR A 11 -4.96 -0.97 -11.23
CA THR A 11 -5.68 -2.26 -11.23
C THR A 11 -5.58 -2.97 -9.86
N LEU A 12 -4.43 -2.90 -9.19
CA LEU A 12 -4.26 -3.45 -7.83
C LEU A 12 -5.13 -2.73 -6.81
N LEU A 13 -5.17 -1.40 -6.85
CA LEU A 13 -5.99 -0.60 -5.93
C LEU A 13 -7.48 -0.81 -6.17
N GLU A 14 -7.91 -0.91 -7.42
CA GLU A 14 -9.30 -1.27 -7.77
C GLU A 14 -9.67 -2.65 -7.23
N LEU A 15 -8.78 -3.63 -7.36
CA LEU A 15 -8.98 -4.97 -6.83
C LEU A 15 -9.08 -4.97 -5.30
N LEU A 16 -8.24 -4.20 -4.60
CA LEU A 16 -8.30 -4.04 -3.14
C LEU A 16 -9.54 -3.29 -2.66
N ALA A 17 -9.99 -2.28 -3.41
CA ALA A 17 -11.18 -1.52 -3.04
C ALA A 17 -12.46 -2.35 -3.19
N ALA A 18 -12.46 -3.32 -4.12
CA ALA A 18 -13.58 -4.21 -4.36
C ALA A 18 -13.75 -5.30 -3.28
N TYR A 19 -12.67 -5.66 -2.57
CA TYR A 19 -12.67 -6.79 -1.63
C TYR A 19 -12.10 -6.41 -0.27
N ARG A 20 -12.85 -6.72 0.79
CA ARG A 20 -12.38 -6.51 2.17
C ARG A 20 -11.17 -7.37 2.50
N ASP A 21 -11.14 -8.61 2.00
CA ASP A 21 -9.99 -9.50 2.03
C ASP A 21 -9.71 -9.99 0.60
N ILE A 22 -8.56 -9.57 0.05
CA ILE A 22 -8.16 -9.89 -1.31
C ILE A 22 -7.63 -11.32 -1.43
N ASP A 23 -7.01 -11.86 -0.38
CA ASP A 23 -6.50 -13.23 -0.40
C ASP A 23 -7.68 -14.21 -0.37
N ASP A 24 -8.72 -13.94 0.43
CA ASP A 24 -9.97 -14.73 0.42
C ASP A 24 -10.73 -14.62 -0.91
N ALA A 25 -10.81 -13.41 -1.48
CA ALA A 25 -11.46 -13.19 -2.77
C ALA A 25 -10.75 -13.93 -3.91
N LEU A 26 -9.41 -13.95 -3.89
CA LEU A 26 -8.61 -14.69 -4.87
C LEU A 26 -8.64 -16.21 -4.62
N ALA A 27 -8.68 -16.65 -3.36
CA ALA A 27 -8.84 -18.07 -3.01
C ALA A 27 -10.20 -18.60 -3.45
N SER A 28 -11.26 -17.81 -3.27
CA SER A 28 -12.63 -18.11 -3.70
C SER A 28 -12.82 -18.00 -5.22
N TYR A 29 -11.90 -17.32 -5.92
CA TYR A 29 -11.88 -17.26 -7.37
C TYR A 29 -11.47 -18.63 -7.93
N ARG A 30 -12.46 -19.51 -8.14
CA ARG A 30 -12.31 -20.72 -8.95
C ARG A 30 -12.29 -20.28 -10.42
N PRO A 31 -11.16 -20.37 -11.13
CA PRO A 31 -11.22 -20.27 -12.58
C PRO A 31 -11.87 -21.57 -13.03
N LEU A 32 -13.19 -21.61 -13.34
CA LEU A 32 -13.81 -22.51 -14.32
C LEU A 32 -15.36 -22.42 -14.38
N TYR A 33 -15.84 -22.48 -15.62
CA TYR A 33 -17.18 -22.77 -16.17
C TYR A 33 -18.34 -21.75 -16.09
N PRO A 34 -18.90 -21.32 -17.25
CA PRO A 34 -20.02 -20.39 -17.38
C PRO A 34 -21.41 -21.05 -17.14
N SER A 35 -21.55 -21.96 -16.17
CA SER A 35 -22.83 -22.64 -15.92
C SER A 35 -23.46 -22.22 -14.59
N LEU A 36 -23.88 -20.96 -14.50
CA LEU A 36 -24.92 -20.57 -13.55
C LEU A 36 -26.27 -20.96 -14.17
N LYS A 37 -26.74 -22.17 -13.85
CA LYS A 37 -28.15 -22.57 -14.01
C LYS A 37 -28.99 -21.71 -13.06
N TYR A 38 -29.47 -20.59 -13.56
CA TYR A 38 -30.51 -19.79 -12.91
C TYR A 38 -31.25 -19.12 -14.06
N GLU A 39 -32.58 -19.09 -14.09
CA GLU A 39 -33.38 -18.34 -15.09
C GLU A 39 -33.99 -17.09 -14.46
N PRO A 40 -33.84 -15.87 -15.02
CA PRO A 40 -34.32 -14.65 -14.38
C PRO A 40 -35.60 -14.13 -15.03
N THR A 41 -36.59 -13.85 -14.19
CA THR A 41 -37.66 -12.93 -14.53
C THR A 41 -37.14 -11.48 -14.53
N TYR A 42 -37.67 -10.68 -15.44
CA TYR A 42 -37.23 -9.36 -15.95
C TYR A 42 -36.54 -8.37 -14.97
N PHE A 43 -36.89 -8.35 -13.68
CA PHE A 43 -36.21 -7.51 -12.66
C PHE A 43 -34.83 -8.05 -12.22
N ILE A 44 -34.61 -9.37 -12.29
CA ILE A 44 -33.32 -10.02 -12.03
C ILE A 44 -32.36 -9.89 -13.23
N GLU A 45 -32.86 -9.70 -14.46
CA GLU A 45 -32.00 -9.53 -15.65
C GLU A 45 -31.08 -8.31 -15.54
N LYS A 46 -31.55 -7.18 -15.01
CA LYS A 46 -30.73 -5.97 -14.83
C LYS A 46 -29.63 -6.19 -13.78
N GLY A 47 -29.97 -6.90 -12.69
CA GLY A 47 -29.01 -7.36 -11.68
C GLY A 47 -28.01 -8.38 -12.23
N ARG A 48 -28.43 -9.29 -13.10
CA ARG A 48 -27.56 -10.27 -13.77
C ARG A 48 -26.66 -9.67 -14.82
N ARG A 49 -27.16 -8.73 -15.64
CA ARG A 49 -26.32 -8.00 -16.61
C ARG A 49 -25.23 -7.23 -15.88
N ARG A 50 -25.58 -6.59 -14.75
CA ARG A 50 -24.61 -5.93 -13.87
C ARG A 50 -23.60 -6.92 -13.27
N ALA A 51 -24.07 -8.01 -12.65
CA ALA A 51 -23.20 -9.04 -12.07
C ALA A 51 -22.27 -9.68 -13.11
N LYS A 52 -22.78 -9.97 -14.32
CA LYS A 52 -21.98 -10.50 -15.44
C LYS A 52 -20.91 -9.51 -15.90
N LYS A 53 -21.23 -8.21 -15.91
CA LYS A 53 -20.27 -7.15 -16.22
C LYS A 53 -19.18 -7.03 -15.15
N GLU A 54 -19.56 -7.08 -13.88
CA GLU A 54 -18.64 -7.05 -12.73
C GLU A 54 -17.71 -8.28 -12.76
N GLN A 55 -18.23 -9.49 -13.00
CA GLN A 55 -17.42 -10.70 -13.18
C GLN A 55 -16.47 -10.61 -14.38
N ALA A 56 -16.93 -10.08 -15.52
CA ALA A 56 -16.09 -9.90 -16.69
C ALA A 56 -14.96 -8.89 -16.45
N GLN A 57 -15.24 -7.81 -15.70
CA GLN A 57 -14.24 -6.82 -15.31
C GLN A 57 -13.21 -7.43 -14.34
N LEU A 58 -13.66 -8.15 -13.32
CA LEU A 58 -12.79 -8.86 -12.38
C LEU A 58 -11.84 -9.82 -13.11
N ARG A 59 -12.37 -10.63 -14.02
CA ARG A 59 -11.56 -11.55 -14.83
C ARG A 59 -10.49 -10.82 -15.62
N LYS A 60 -10.84 -9.70 -16.28
CA LYS A 60 -9.86 -8.86 -17.00
C LYS A 60 -8.76 -8.33 -16.08
N HIS A 61 -9.10 -7.89 -14.86
CA HIS A 61 -8.11 -7.43 -13.88
C HIS A 61 -7.19 -8.56 -13.45
N ILE A 62 -7.74 -9.73 -13.14
CA ILE A 62 -6.97 -10.92 -12.74
C ILE A 62 -6.04 -11.35 -13.88
N ASP A 63 -6.55 -11.48 -15.11
CA ASP A 63 -5.76 -11.91 -16.27
C ASP A 63 -4.63 -10.90 -16.58
N TYR A 64 -4.93 -9.60 -16.47
CA TYR A 64 -3.92 -8.55 -16.60
C TYR A 64 -2.83 -8.65 -15.52
N LEU A 65 -3.20 -8.77 -14.25
CA LEU A 65 -2.25 -8.88 -13.15
C LEU A 65 -1.45 -10.19 -13.18
N LYS A 66 -2.05 -11.29 -13.66
CA LYS A 66 -1.36 -12.55 -13.96
C LYS A 66 -0.28 -12.36 -15.02
N SER A 67 -0.60 -11.70 -16.14
CA SER A 67 0.36 -11.41 -17.22
C SER A 67 1.55 -10.55 -16.77
N ARG A 68 1.41 -9.82 -15.65
CA ARG A 68 2.45 -8.95 -15.07
C ARG A 68 3.14 -9.57 -13.84
N HIS A 69 2.80 -10.81 -13.51
CA HIS A 69 3.31 -11.58 -12.37
C HIS A 69 3.00 -10.96 -11.00
N TYR A 70 1.86 -10.29 -10.88
CA TYR A 70 1.31 -9.80 -9.62
C TYR A 70 0.33 -10.80 -8.99
N ILE A 71 -0.26 -11.65 -9.82
CA ILE A 71 -1.11 -12.76 -9.39
C ILE A 71 -0.52 -14.04 -9.95
N GLU A 72 -0.52 -15.09 -9.14
CA GLU A 72 -0.14 -16.44 -9.54
C GLU A 72 -1.28 -17.43 -9.30
N THR A 73 -1.15 -18.62 -9.87
CA THR A 73 -2.07 -19.73 -9.63
C THR A 73 -1.26 -20.91 -9.14
N LYS A 74 -1.54 -21.37 -7.93
CA LYS A 74 -0.83 -22.48 -7.28
C LYS A 74 -1.77 -23.67 -7.18
N LYS A 75 -1.27 -24.87 -7.48
CA LYS A 75 -2.01 -26.12 -7.26
C LYS A 75 -1.83 -26.53 -5.80
N GLU A 76 -2.92 -26.71 -5.08
CA GLU A 76 -2.94 -27.25 -3.72
C GLU A 76 -3.93 -28.41 -3.69
N GLY A 77 -3.40 -29.64 -3.59
CA GLY A 77 -4.20 -30.86 -3.77
C GLY A 77 -4.83 -30.93 -5.18
N GLU A 78 -6.15 -31.07 -5.24
CA GLU A 78 -6.92 -31.07 -6.49
C GLU A 78 -7.33 -29.66 -6.95
N GLU A 79 -7.22 -28.65 -6.09
CA GLU A 79 -7.67 -27.29 -6.38
C GLU A 79 -6.55 -26.39 -6.95
N ARG A 80 -6.95 -25.37 -7.70
CA ARG A 80 -6.06 -24.29 -8.19
C ARG A 80 -6.46 -22.98 -7.54
N LEU A 81 -5.64 -22.51 -6.61
CA LEU A 81 -5.88 -21.26 -5.90
C LEU A 81 -5.14 -20.11 -6.57
N VAL A 82 -5.86 -19.00 -6.76
CA VAL A 82 -5.27 -17.76 -7.24
C VAL A 82 -4.79 -16.96 -6.03
N ARG A 83 -3.57 -16.42 -6.08
CA ARG A 83 -2.99 -15.67 -4.95
C ARG A 83 -2.16 -14.48 -5.43
N LEU A 84 -2.02 -13.47 -4.57
CA LEU A 84 -1.06 -12.39 -4.79
C LEU A 84 0.37 -12.91 -4.64
N THR A 85 1.25 -12.50 -5.55
CA THR A 85 2.68 -12.77 -5.41
C THR A 85 3.31 -11.86 -4.33
N THR A 86 4.50 -12.22 -3.83
CA THR A 86 5.27 -11.37 -2.90
C THR A 86 5.50 -9.96 -3.45
N LYS A 87 5.71 -9.85 -4.76
CA LYS A 87 5.84 -8.58 -5.49
C LYS A 87 4.57 -7.74 -5.39
N ALA A 88 3.40 -8.37 -5.53
CA ALA A 88 2.13 -7.67 -5.43
C ALA A 88 1.82 -7.20 -4.02
N LYS A 89 1.99 -8.09 -3.03
CA LYS A 89 1.78 -7.75 -1.61
C LYS A 89 2.67 -6.57 -1.19
N TYR A 90 3.94 -6.59 -1.58
CA TYR A 90 4.86 -5.46 -1.36
C TYR A 90 4.38 -4.17 -2.04
N GLU A 91 4.00 -4.23 -3.32
CA GLU A 91 3.57 -3.04 -4.07
C GLU A 91 2.31 -2.43 -3.47
N ILE A 92 1.37 -3.26 -3.02
CA ILE A 92 0.14 -2.84 -2.34
C ILE A 92 0.47 -2.06 -1.06
N LEU A 93 1.29 -2.63 -0.17
CA LEU A 93 1.66 -1.99 1.09
C LEU A 93 2.40 -0.66 0.85
N ARG A 94 3.29 -0.64 -0.14
CA ARG A 94 4.00 0.56 -0.57
C ARG A 94 3.05 1.65 -1.08
N LEU A 95 2.05 1.29 -1.88
CA LEU A 95 1.04 2.21 -2.38
C LEU A 95 0.15 2.75 -1.27
N GLN A 96 -0.30 1.89 -0.36
CA GLN A 96 -1.11 2.29 0.79
C GLN A 96 -0.35 3.29 1.67
N PHE A 97 0.92 3.03 1.98
CA PHE A 97 1.76 3.97 2.72
C PHE A 97 1.91 5.31 1.98
N ALA A 98 2.17 5.28 0.67
CA ALA A 98 2.32 6.49 -0.12
C ALA A 98 1.03 7.32 -0.20
N LEU A 99 -0.12 6.69 -0.43
CA LEU A 99 -1.42 7.35 -0.47
C LEU A 99 -1.81 7.90 0.89
N HIS A 100 -1.54 7.17 1.97
CA HIS A 100 -1.73 7.65 3.34
C HIS A 100 -0.91 8.91 3.60
N MET A 101 0.39 8.88 3.30
CA MET A 101 1.25 10.06 3.49
C MET A 101 0.80 11.25 2.64
N GLN A 102 0.30 11.01 1.42
CA GLN A 102 -0.31 12.07 0.61
C GLN A 102 -1.58 12.64 1.25
N ALA A 103 -2.43 11.80 1.85
CA ALA A 103 -3.62 12.24 2.54
C ALA A 103 -3.28 13.04 3.82
N GLN A 104 -2.31 12.58 4.61
CA GLN A 104 -1.86 13.27 5.83
C GLN A 104 -1.33 14.68 5.54
N ARG A 105 -0.61 14.87 4.42
CA ARG A 105 -0.13 16.20 4.01
C ARG A 105 -1.22 17.20 3.66
N LYS A 106 -2.42 16.73 3.38
CA LYS A 106 -3.58 17.58 3.10
C LYS A 106 -4.34 17.95 4.38
N ARG A 107 -4.06 17.29 5.49
CA ARG A 107 -4.68 17.58 6.79
C ARG A 107 -3.90 18.69 7.50
N ALA A 108 -4.60 19.39 8.41
CA ALA A 108 -3.94 20.30 9.32
C ALA A 108 -2.93 19.52 10.19
N TRP A 109 -1.78 20.14 10.46
CA TRP A 109 -0.77 19.56 11.32
C TRP A 109 -1.30 19.47 12.76
N ASP A 110 -1.12 18.32 13.39
CA ASP A 110 -1.56 18.06 14.77
C ASP A 110 -0.51 18.45 15.83
N ARG A 111 0.47 19.27 15.44
CA ARG A 111 1.53 19.83 16.29
C ARG A 111 2.53 18.81 16.84
N LYS A 112 2.56 17.60 16.29
CA LYS A 112 3.51 16.56 16.69
C LYS A 112 4.50 16.23 15.60
N TRP A 113 5.74 15.99 16.00
CA TRP A 113 6.82 15.53 15.14
C TRP A 113 6.96 14.02 15.23
N ARG A 114 7.25 13.39 14.10
CA ARG A 114 7.44 11.95 13.94
C ARG A 114 8.87 11.73 13.53
N LEU A 115 9.63 11.17 14.45
CA LEU A 115 11.01 10.79 14.23
C LEU A 115 11.04 9.30 13.98
N ILE A 116 11.57 8.92 12.83
CA ILE A 116 11.89 7.54 12.51
C ILE A 116 13.39 7.39 12.65
N LEU A 117 13.80 6.53 13.57
CA LEU A 117 15.18 6.14 13.78
C LEU A 117 15.37 4.77 13.14
N PHE A 118 16.48 4.57 12.42
CA PHE A 118 16.85 3.30 11.83
C PHE A 118 18.19 2.83 12.37
N ASP A 119 18.24 1.60 12.87
CA ASP A 119 19.49 0.92 13.19
C ASP A 119 19.61 -0.36 12.35
N VAL A 120 19.99 -0.18 11.08
CA VAL A 120 20.13 -1.28 10.12
C VAL A 120 21.62 -1.63 9.96
N PRO A 121 22.05 -2.86 10.29
CA PRO A 121 23.45 -3.28 10.29
C PRO A 121 24.20 -2.97 8.98
N GLU A 122 25.48 -2.63 9.05
CA GLU A 122 26.27 -2.17 7.89
C GLU A 122 26.21 -3.11 6.67
N ILE A 123 26.29 -4.42 6.94
CA ILE A 123 26.19 -5.53 5.98
C ILE A 123 24.92 -5.44 5.11
N GLN A 124 23.86 -4.81 5.63
CA GLN A 124 22.57 -4.61 4.97
C GLN A 124 22.44 -3.23 4.30
N LYS A 125 23.53 -2.69 3.72
CA LYS A 125 23.55 -1.36 3.06
C LYS A 125 22.40 -1.13 2.08
N LYS A 126 22.04 -2.14 1.28
CA LYS A 126 20.91 -2.07 0.33
C LYS A 126 19.58 -1.72 1.02
N TYR A 127 19.34 -2.25 2.22
CA TYR A 127 18.14 -1.96 3.00
C TYR A 127 18.15 -0.53 3.55
N ARG A 128 19.31 -0.03 4.01
CA ARG A 128 19.44 1.38 4.40
C ARG A 128 19.09 2.32 3.25
N ASP A 129 19.67 2.09 2.08
CA ASP A 129 19.44 2.96 0.92
C ASP A 129 17.98 2.89 0.46
N PHE A 130 17.38 1.71 0.52
CA PHE A 130 15.96 1.52 0.31
C PHE A 130 15.10 2.34 1.28
N LEU A 131 15.33 2.22 2.59
CA LEU A 131 14.59 2.96 3.62
C LEU A 131 14.73 4.47 3.46
N ARG A 132 15.95 4.96 3.21
CA ARG A 132 16.21 6.37 2.96
C ARG A 132 15.44 6.88 1.75
N LYS A 133 15.40 6.10 0.66
CA LYS A 133 14.61 6.43 -0.53
C LYS A 133 13.11 6.45 -0.18
N LEU A 134 12.62 5.42 0.50
CA LEU A 134 11.22 5.30 0.92
C LEU A 134 10.78 6.51 1.77
N MET A 135 11.57 6.91 2.76
CA MET A 135 11.30 8.07 3.60
C MET A 135 11.26 9.36 2.78
N ARG A 136 12.28 9.58 1.94
CA ARG A 136 12.39 10.80 1.12
C ARG A 136 11.21 10.96 0.17
N VAL A 137 10.82 9.91 -0.56
CA VAL A 137 9.69 9.99 -1.51
C VAL A 137 8.36 10.21 -0.78
N ASN A 138 8.25 9.71 0.45
CA ASN A 138 7.08 9.89 1.31
C ASN A 138 7.12 11.13 2.20
N GLY A 139 8.07 12.05 1.94
CA GLY A 139 8.02 13.44 2.46
C GLY A 139 8.73 13.66 3.77
N PHE A 140 9.37 12.62 4.30
CA PHE A 140 10.27 12.78 5.42
C PHE A 140 11.51 13.57 5.00
N ARG A 141 12.11 14.24 5.97
CA ARG A 141 13.36 14.97 5.81
C ARG A 141 14.43 14.31 6.68
N MET A 142 15.58 14.08 6.09
CA MET A 142 16.73 13.54 6.82
C MET A 142 17.20 14.57 7.85
N TRP A 143 17.25 14.16 9.12
CA TRP A 143 17.82 14.94 10.23
C TRP A 143 19.31 14.60 10.41
N GLN A 144 19.61 13.29 10.42
CA GLN A 144 20.93 12.67 10.48
C GLN A 144 20.88 11.36 9.65
N LEU A 145 22.00 10.67 9.42
CA LEU A 145 22.11 9.49 8.55
C LEU A 145 21.05 8.40 8.80
N SER A 146 20.62 8.24 10.05
CA SER A 146 19.63 7.25 10.50
C SER A 146 18.37 7.87 11.10
N VAL A 147 18.26 9.19 11.14
CA VAL A 147 17.12 9.89 11.75
C VAL A 147 16.36 10.66 10.70
N TRP A 148 15.08 10.36 10.56
CA TRP A 148 14.16 10.97 9.61
C TRP A 148 13.00 11.61 10.34
N VAL A 149 12.62 12.81 9.92
CA VAL A 149 11.57 13.57 10.59
C VAL A 149 10.43 13.83 9.62
N SER A 150 9.20 13.79 10.12
CA SER A 150 7.98 14.22 9.43
C SER A 150 7.03 14.89 10.43
N PRO A 151 6.30 15.94 10.05
CA PRO A 151 5.19 16.45 10.84
C PRO A 151 3.91 15.62 10.65
N TYR A 152 3.91 14.63 9.74
CA TYR A 152 2.73 13.82 9.39
C TYR A 152 2.85 12.40 9.94
N ASN A 153 1.75 11.88 10.50
CA ASN A 153 1.70 10.56 11.11
C ASN A 153 1.76 9.44 10.04
N PRO A 154 2.79 8.57 10.04
CA PRO A 154 2.92 7.50 9.06
C PRO A 154 2.10 6.23 9.37
N GLU A 155 1.54 6.12 10.57
CA GLU A 155 0.82 4.92 11.02
C GLU A 155 -0.62 4.85 10.48
N PRO A 156 -1.17 3.62 10.32
CA PRO A 156 -0.56 2.31 10.59
C PRO A 156 0.27 1.75 9.42
N HIS A 157 0.25 2.42 8.26
CA HIS A 157 0.73 1.82 7.01
C HIS A 157 2.25 1.62 6.94
N LEU A 158 3.02 2.43 7.67
CA LEU A 158 4.46 2.23 7.78
C LEU A 158 4.79 0.94 8.54
N SER A 159 4.18 0.72 9.71
CA SER A 159 4.38 -0.50 10.49
C SER A 159 4.00 -1.74 9.69
N ASN A 160 2.86 -1.72 8.99
CA ASN A 160 2.44 -2.85 8.15
C ASN A 160 3.48 -3.18 7.05
N LEU A 161 4.05 -2.15 6.41
CA LEU A 161 5.07 -2.33 5.39
C LEU A 161 6.38 -2.89 5.98
N PHE A 162 6.79 -2.40 7.14
CA PHE A 162 8.03 -2.85 7.78
C PHE A 162 7.93 -4.25 8.37
N GLN A 163 6.79 -4.58 8.97
CA GLN A 163 6.47 -5.94 9.41
C GLN A 163 6.49 -6.92 8.24
N TYR A 164 5.86 -6.56 7.11
CA TYR A 164 5.88 -7.40 5.91
C TYR A 164 7.30 -7.61 5.36
N LEU A 165 8.18 -6.63 5.50
CA LEU A 165 9.58 -6.71 5.07
C LEU A 165 10.49 -7.42 6.09
N GLY A 166 10.01 -7.73 7.31
CA GLY A 166 10.79 -8.35 8.38
C GLY A 166 11.88 -7.44 8.94
N ILE A 167 11.65 -6.12 8.94
CA ILE A 167 12.62 -5.10 9.38
C ILE A 167 12.10 -4.25 10.54
N GLU A 168 10.98 -4.63 11.14
CA GLU A 168 10.33 -3.91 12.23
C GLU A 168 11.23 -3.74 13.45
N LYS A 169 12.14 -4.67 13.70
CA LYS A 169 13.13 -4.60 14.79
C LYS A 169 14.24 -3.56 14.58
N TYR A 170 14.39 -3.03 13.36
CA TYR A 170 15.45 -2.09 13.02
C TYR A 170 14.97 -0.64 12.97
N TYR A 171 13.72 -0.36 13.35
CA TYR A 171 13.22 1.01 13.42
C TYR A 171 12.50 1.30 14.72
N GLU A 172 12.55 2.57 15.10
CA GLU A 172 11.71 3.12 16.16
C GLU A 172 10.99 4.34 15.62
N LEU A 173 9.70 4.45 15.96
CA LEU A 173 8.91 5.65 15.72
C LEU A 173 8.72 6.38 17.05
N ILE A 174 9.27 7.59 17.13
CA ILE A 174 9.10 8.48 18.27
C ILE A 174 8.17 9.61 17.86
N GLU A 175 7.11 9.78 18.63
CA GLU A 175 6.27 10.97 18.56
C GLU A 175 6.75 11.99 19.60
N ALA A 176 7.02 13.21 19.15
CA ALA A 176 7.52 14.29 20.00
C ALA A 176 6.68 15.55 19.83
N ASP A 177 6.13 16.05 20.93
CA ASP A 177 5.69 17.44 21.03
C ASP A 177 6.91 18.32 21.31
N CYS A 178 6.92 19.50 20.71
CA CYS A 178 8.06 20.37 20.71
C CYS A 178 7.60 21.81 20.97
N LYS A 179 7.61 22.21 22.25
CA LYS A 179 7.27 23.57 22.69
C LYS A 179 8.23 24.63 22.17
N LYS A 180 9.52 24.29 22.01
CA LYS A 180 10.58 25.15 21.45
C LYS A 180 11.42 24.35 20.46
N CYS A 181 11.04 24.36 19.20
CA CYS A 181 11.76 23.62 18.17
C CYS A 181 12.98 24.37 17.66
N SER A 182 14.03 23.61 17.33
CA SER A 182 15.21 24.19 16.71
C SER A 182 14.86 24.88 15.38
N PRO A 183 15.44 26.05 15.08
CA PRO A 183 15.24 26.71 13.78
C PRO A 183 15.65 25.84 12.59
N ARG A 184 16.55 24.87 12.79
CA ARG A 184 16.96 23.90 11.77
C ARG A 184 15.82 22.94 11.41
N LEU A 185 15.02 22.51 12.39
CA LEU A 185 13.86 21.66 12.15
C LEU A 185 12.75 22.43 11.44
N LEU A 186 12.42 23.61 11.94
CA LEU A 186 11.40 24.49 11.36
C LEU A 186 11.69 24.85 9.90
N ARG A 187 12.97 25.11 9.56
CA ARG A 187 13.39 25.37 8.17
C ARG A 187 13.20 24.19 7.21
N LYS A 188 13.19 22.94 7.70
CA LYS A 188 12.99 21.75 6.85
C LYS A 188 11.53 21.57 6.40
N PHE A 189 10.60 22.21 7.11
CA PHE A 189 9.15 22.12 6.90
C PHE A 189 8.49 23.51 7.03
N ALA A 190 8.93 24.46 6.21
CA ALA A 190 8.41 25.83 6.24
C ALA A 190 6.90 25.91 5.95
N GLU A 191 6.36 24.91 5.25
CA GLU A 191 4.94 24.76 4.94
C GLU A 191 4.07 24.53 6.19
N VAL A 192 4.64 23.94 7.25
CA VAL A 192 3.90 23.60 8.47
C VAL A 192 3.89 24.76 9.47
N ASN A 193 4.85 25.68 9.38
CA ASN A 193 4.91 26.85 10.28
C ASN A 193 3.94 27.98 9.91
N ARG A 194 3.22 27.85 8.78
CA ARG A 194 2.27 28.85 8.27
C ARG A 194 0.80 28.48 8.53
N MET A 195 0.55 27.31 9.13
CA MET A 195 -0.76 26.80 9.54
C MET A 195 -0.97 27.01 11.04
#